data_AF-A0A441XNS0-F1
#
_entry.id   AF-A0A441XNS0-F1
#
_cell.length_a   1.000
_cell.length_b   1.000
_cell.length_c   1.000
_cell.angle_alpha   90.00
_cell.angle_beta   90.00
_cell.angle_gamma   90.00
#
_symmetry.space_group_name_H-M   'P 1'
#
loop_
_entity.id
_entity.type
_entity.pdbx_description
1 polymer ?
#
loop_
_entity_poly.entity_id
_entity_poly.type
_entity_poly.pdbx_seq_one_letter_code
_entity_poly.pdbx_strand_id
1 'polypeptide(L)'
;VFLSVQSDESRHIGNGHSLLMAALKEPENHLLLERDLRYAFWQNHAIVDAAIGTFIEYGTTNRDKNKESYAEMWHRWIYEDYYRTYMLPLEKYGIKVHHDDVQAAWERITKKNYVHKVGQFFAVGWPVNFWRIEAQTDKDFEWFEHKYPGWYAEFGDFWKWYAKLSHKGEKVLLFNNDVGYVYPHRCWSCLVPCLIREDMVVGEIDGQLHTFAHELDKWTATVAFADEYQGRPTPAMGRFSGKREWETLYDGWDLADAIKDLNFVRSDGKTLVPQPHMRFDDKEMWTLDDVRGNKLGSPLNALRAMSPADREKHLAEYRAGFTIKPCN
;
A
#
# COMPACT_ATOMS: atom_id res chain seq x y z
N VAL A 1 1.95 27.49 -1.10
CA VAL A 1 0.79 26.83 -0.45
C VAL A 1 1.22 25.92 0.69
N PHE A 2 1.95 24.82 0.46
CA PHE A 2 2.25 23.84 1.53
C PHE A 2 3.07 24.38 2.71
N LEU A 3 4.02 25.30 2.50
CA LEU A 3 4.73 25.97 3.61
C LEU A 3 3.79 26.77 4.52
N SER A 4 2.71 27.32 3.96
CA SER A 4 1.69 28.02 4.76
C SER A 4 0.87 27.04 5.58
N VAL A 5 0.41 25.94 4.96
CA VAL A 5 -0.35 24.89 5.65
C VAL A 5 0.47 24.27 6.76
N GLN A 6 1.76 24.00 6.52
CA GLN A 6 2.66 23.41 7.51
C GLN A 6 2.81 24.28 8.76
N SER A 7 2.74 25.61 8.63
CA SER A 7 2.84 26.51 9.79
C SER A 7 1.68 26.34 10.78
N ASP A 8 0.51 25.91 10.31
CA ASP A 8 -0.65 25.64 11.16
C ASP A 8 -0.57 24.31 11.90
N GLU A 9 0.21 23.34 11.39
CA GLU A 9 0.23 21.95 11.88
C GLU A 9 0.81 21.83 13.30
N SER A 10 1.70 22.75 13.69
CA SER A 10 2.20 22.83 15.08
C SER A 10 1.07 22.99 16.10
N ARG A 11 -0.02 23.70 15.75
CA ARG A 11 -1.19 23.86 16.63
C ARG A 11 -2.00 22.57 16.72
N HIS A 12 -2.12 21.82 15.63
CA HIS A 12 -2.83 20.54 15.63
C HIS A 12 -2.10 19.48 16.43
N ILE A 13 -0.77 19.41 16.31
CA ILE A 13 0.10 18.57 17.15
C ILE A 13 -0.10 18.93 18.63
N GLY A 14 -0.12 20.22 18.96
CA GLY A 14 -0.39 20.71 20.31
C GLY A 14 -1.74 20.27 20.87
N ASN A 15 -2.80 20.29 20.06
CA ASN A 15 -4.13 19.81 20.45
C ASN A 15 -4.12 18.31 20.76
N GLY A 16 -3.53 17.49 19.87
CA GLY A 16 -3.43 16.04 20.06
C GLY A 16 -2.62 15.67 21.32
N HIS A 17 -1.49 16.35 21.54
CA HIS A 17 -0.69 16.15 22.74
C HIS A 17 -1.45 16.52 24.01
N SER A 18 -2.15 17.66 24.01
CA SER A 18 -2.93 18.11 25.18
C SER A 18 -4.05 17.13 25.53
N LEU A 19 -4.76 16.60 24.51
CA LEU A 19 -5.78 15.57 24.70
C LEU A 19 -5.20 14.28 25.28
N LEU A 20 -4.08 13.80 24.71
CA LEU A 20 -3.41 12.59 25.18
C LEU A 20 -2.96 12.76 26.65
N MET A 21 -2.30 13.87 26.98
CA MET A 21 -1.85 14.14 28.35
C MET A 21 -3.02 14.29 29.34
N ALA A 22 -4.18 14.78 28.90
CA ALA A 22 -5.38 14.81 29.73
C ALA A 22 -5.93 13.40 29.97
N ALA A 23 -6.01 12.57 28.93
CA ALA A 23 -6.51 11.19 29.03
C ALA A 23 -5.60 10.29 29.88
N LEU A 24 -4.29 10.52 29.86
CA LEU A 24 -3.30 9.77 30.63
C LEU A 24 -3.41 9.93 32.15
N LYS A 25 -4.09 10.98 32.62
CA LYS A 25 -4.31 11.22 34.06
C LYS A 25 -5.18 10.15 34.70
N GLU A 26 -6.04 9.50 33.92
CA GLU A 26 -6.91 8.43 34.37
C GLU A 26 -6.31 7.07 33.95
N PRO A 27 -5.74 6.28 34.88
CA PRO A 27 -5.07 5.01 34.55
C PRO A 27 -5.96 3.99 33.84
N GLU A 28 -7.28 4.06 34.06
CA GLU A 28 -8.24 3.22 33.36
C GLU A 28 -8.20 3.40 31.83
N ASN A 29 -7.75 4.54 31.32
CA ASN A 29 -7.63 4.80 29.88
C ASN A 29 -6.44 4.10 29.23
N HIS A 30 -5.42 3.70 30.01
CA HIS A 30 -4.15 3.21 29.46
C HIS A 30 -4.34 2.04 28.52
N LEU A 31 -5.19 1.08 28.88
CA LEU A 31 -5.50 -0.09 28.05
C LEU A 31 -6.00 0.28 26.64
N LEU A 32 -6.90 1.26 26.54
CA LEU A 32 -7.46 1.68 25.25
C LEU A 32 -6.50 2.60 24.50
N LEU A 33 -5.75 3.45 25.20
CA LEU A 33 -4.72 4.29 24.61
C LEU A 33 -3.59 3.46 23.99
N GLU A 34 -3.12 2.42 24.67
CA GLU A 34 -2.12 1.47 24.14
C GLU A 34 -2.61 0.82 22.86
N ARG A 35 -3.84 0.29 22.86
CA ARG A 35 -4.48 -0.30 21.69
C ARG A 35 -4.55 0.68 20.52
N ASP A 36 -5.01 1.89 20.79
CA ASP A 36 -5.24 2.90 19.75
C ASP A 36 -3.93 3.45 19.19
N LEU A 37 -2.91 3.65 20.02
CA LEU A 37 -1.57 4.02 19.57
C LEU A 37 -0.94 2.93 18.70
N ARG A 38 -1.06 1.66 19.11
CA ARG A 38 -0.54 0.53 18.34
C ARG A 38 -1.17 0.44 16.95
N TYR A 39 -2.50 0.48 16.89
CA TYR A 39 -3.23 0.46 15.63
C TYR A 39 -2.92 1.69 14.77
N ALA A 40 -2.95 2.90 15.36
CA ALA A 40 -2.73 4.14 14.63
C ALA A 40 -1.33 4.17 14.00
N PHE A 41 -0.29 3.76 14.73
CA PHE A 41 1.06 3.64 14.20
C PHE A 41 1.10 2.66 13.02
N TRP A 42 0.60 1.44 13.20
CA TRP A 42 0.68 0.39 12.17
C TRP A 42 -0.08 0.76 10.90
N GLN A 43 -1.29 1.31 11.04
CA GLN A 43 -2.10 1.70 9.90
C GLN A 43 -1.48 2.86 9.13
N ASN A 44 -0.91 3.84 9.84
CA ASN A 44 -0.18 4.93 9.19
C ASN A 44 1.05 4.41 8.45
N HIS A 45 1.88 3.55 9.08
CA HIS A 45 2.99 2.88 8.38
C HIS A 45 2.50 2.17 7.11
N ALA A 46 1.45 1.35 7.19
CA ALA A 46 0.97 0.60 6.05
C ALA A 46 0.52 1.52 4.89
N ILE A 47 -0.25 2.57 5.17
CA ILE A 47 -0.86 3.42 4.13
C ILE A 47 0.07 4.54 3.66
N VAL A 48 0.66 5.29 4.61
CA VAL A 48 1.48 6.46 4.32
C VAL A 48 2.75 6.02 3.63
N ASP A 49 3.41 4.97 4.10
CA ASP A 49 4.69 4.56 3.52
C ASP A 49 4.50 3.99 2.11
N ALA A 50 3.37 3.31 1.87
CA ALA A 50 2.99 2.87 0.53
C ALA A 50 2.85 4.05 -0.44
N ALA A 51 2.09 5.08 -0.08
CA ALA A 51 1.84 6.21 -0.98
C ALA A 51 3.04 7.18 -1.05
N ILE A 52 3.46 7.72 0.09
CA ILE A 52 4.46 8.78 0.20
C ILE A 52 5.85 8.27 -0.17
N GLY A 53 6.23 7.07 0.26
CA GLY A 53 7.50 6.47 -0.15
C GLY A 53 7.58 6.34 -1.66
N THR A 54 6.50 5.86 -2.29
CA THR A 54 6.44 5.72 -3.75
C THR A 54 6.51 7.08 -4.44
N PHE A 55 5.78 8.10 -3.96
CA PHE A 55 5.81 9.43 -4.57
C PHE A 55 7.17 10.11 -4.45
N ILE A 56 7.84 9.98 -3.30
CA ILE A 56 9.15 10.59 -3.07
C ILE A 56 10.21 10.01 -4.02
N GLU A 57 10.17 8.71 -4.27
CA GLU A 57 11.22 8.02 -5.02
C GLU A 57 10.88 7.89 -6.52
N TYR A 58 9.67 7.46 -6.85
CA TYR A 58 9.22 7.19 -8.22
C TYR A 58 8.58 8.41 -8.89
N GLY A 59 8.13 9.41 -8.12
CA GLY A 59 7.47 10.62 -8.63
C GLY A 59 8.41 11.77 -9.01
N THR A 60 9.73 11.58 -8.96
CA THR A 60 10.73 12.60 -9.26
C THR A 60 11.75 12.10 -10.27
N THR A 61 12.39 13.01 -11.00
CA THR A 61 13.54 12.72 -11.89
C THR A 61 14.88 13.13 -11.27
N ASN A 62 14.86 13.71 -10.06
CA ASN A 62 16.09 14.08 -9.37
C ASN A 62 16.76 12.82 -8.79
N ARG A 63 17.88 12.42 -9.41
CA ARG A 63 18.71 11.27 -9.05
C ARG A 63 20.06 11.68 -8.45
N ASP A 64 20.08 12.78 -7.70
CA ASP A 64 21.23 13.09 -6.84
C ASP A 64 21.40 11.99 -5.78
N LYS A 65 22.56 11.31 -5.80
CA LYS A 65 22.90 10.22 -4.88
C LYS A 65 23.10 10.73 -3.44
N ASN A 66 23.32 12.03 -3.25
CA ASN A 66 23.42 12.67 -1.94
C ASN A 66 22.06 13.03 -1.33
N LYS A 67 20.98 13.01 -2.10
CA LYS A 67 19.63 13.23 -1.59
C LYS A 67 19.21 12.02 -0.73
N GLU A 68 18.52 12.26 0.37
CA GLU A 68 17.96 11.19 1.20
C GLU A 68 17.01 10.29 0.38
N SER A 69 17.15 8.98 0.54
CA SER A 69 16.16 7.98 0.13
C SER A 69 14.98 8.01 1.09
N TYR A 70 13.86 7.39 0.70
CA TYR A 70 12.71 7.32 1.60
C TYR A 70 13.04 6.56 2.89
N ALA A 71 13.86 5.50 2.83
CA ALA A 71 14.29 4.80 4.04
C ALA A 71 15.09 5.72 4.99
N GLU A 72 16.00 6.55 4.48
CA GLU A 72 16.75 7.53 5.28
C GLU A 72 15.80 8.58 5.91
N MET A 73 14.84 9.08 5.12
CA MET A 73 13.82 10.02 5.61
C MET A 73 12.91 9.38 6.66
N TRP A 74 12.47 8.14 6.46
CA TRP A 74 11.62 7.40 7.39
C TRP A 74 12.35 7.17 8.71
N HIS A 75 13.62 6.78 8.68
CA HIS A 75 14.41 6.62 9.89
C HIS A 75 14.48 7.94 10.67
N ARG A 76 14.70 9.06 9.98
CA ARG A 76 14.74 10.37 10.65
C ARG A 76 13.37 10.78 11.19
N TRP A 77 12.34 10.78 10.35
CA TRP A 77 11.01 11.30 10.72
C TRP A 77 10.24 10.39 11.67
N ILE A 78 10.26 9.09 11.42
CA ILE A 78 9.43 8.13 12.15
C ILE A 78 10.20 7.53 13.30
N TYR A 79 11.43 7.07 13.07
CA TYR A 79 12.19 6.43 14.14
C TYR A 79 12.78 7.45 15.12
N GLU A 80 13.58 8.40 14.64
CA GLU A 80 14.21 9.41 15.50
C GLU A 80 13.21 10.44 16.02
N ASP A 81 12.48 11.13 15.15
CA ASP A 81 11.63 12.25 15.57
C ASP A 81 10.35 11.75 16.26
N TYR A 82 9.56 10.86 15.64
CA TYR A 82 8.27 10.45 16.22
C TYR A 82 8.41 9.38 17.31
N TYR A 83 8.97 8.22 17.00
CA TYR A 83 9.02 7.10 17.94
C TYR A 83 9.88 7.43 19.18
N ARG A 84 11.12 7.89 19.00
CA ARG A 84 12.02 8.13 20.14
C ARG A 84 11.66 9.36 20.96
N THR A 85 11.22 10.45 20.34
CA THR A 85 10.93 11.69 21.10
C THR A 85 9.48 11.84 21.54
N TYR A 86 8.52 11.19 20.86
CA TYR A 86 7.09 11.31 21.18
C TYR A 86 6.51 10.04 21.79
N MET A 87 6.65 8.88 21.14
CA MET A 87 6.02 7.63 21.64
C MET A 87 6.74 7.06 22.86
N LEU A 88 8.05 6.87 22.80
CA LEU A 88 8.84 6.23 23.86
C LEU A 88 8.69 6.94 25.23
N PRO A 89 8.65 8.28 25.34
CA PRO A 89 8.42 8.94 26.61
C PRO A 89 7.05 8.65 27.25
N LEU A 90 6.06 8.15 26.50
CA LEU A 90 4.75 7.78 27.03
C LEU A 90 4.83 6.64 28.06
N GLU A 91 5.88 5.82 28.00
CA GLU A 91 6.13 4.74 28.98
C GLU A 91 6.28 5.27 30.41
N LYS A 92 6.78 6.51 30.58
CA LYS A 92 6.87 7.17 31.89
C LYS A 92 5.50 7.44 32.51
N TYR A 93 4.45 7.44 31.69
CA TYR A 93 3.06 7.65 32.10
C TYR A 93 2.27 6.34 32.16
N GLY A 94 2.92 5.18 32.04
CA GLY A 94 2.29 3.85 32.16
C GLY A 94 1.80 3.25 30.86
N ILE A 95 2.02 3.90 29.70
CA ILE A 95 1.65 3.36 28.39
C ILE A 95 2.73 2.40 27.89
N LYS A 96 2.36 1.16 27.62
CA LYS A 96 3.23 0.22 26.89
C LYS A 96 3.36 0.62 25.42
N VAL A 97 4.59 0.91 25.01
CA VAL A 97 4.91 1.11 23.59
C VAL A 97 5.26 -0.23 22.95
N HIS A 98 4.69 -0.50 21.78
CA HIS A 98 4.94 -1.73 21.02
C HIS A 98 6.17 -1.59 20.11
N HIS A 99 7.36 -1.62 20.73
CA HIS A 99 8.65 -1.41 20.05
C HIS A 99 8.89 -2.36 18.87
N ASP A 100 8.49 -3.63 19.02
CA ASP A 100 8.66 -4.65 17.97
C ASP A 100 7.84 -4.31 16.71
N ASP A 101 6.69 -3.64 16.85
CA ASP A 101 5.89 -3.22 15.70
C ASP A 101 6.57 -2.08 14.93
N VAL A 102 7.28 -1.19 15.63
CA VAL A 102 8.09 -0.12 15.02
C VAL A 102 9.28 -0.72 14.27
N GLN A 103 9.95 -1.70 14.88
CA GLN A 103 11.03 -2.43 14.22
C GLN A 103 10.52 -3.20 13.00
N ALA A 104 9.38 -3.89 13.10
CA ALA A 104 8.78 -4.60 11.97
C ALA A 104 8.43 -3.65 10.82
N ALA A 105 7.89 -2.46 11.11
CA ALA A 105 7.62 -1.44 10.11
C ALA A 105 8.91 -1.00 9.37
N TRP A 106 10.00 -0.79 10.10
CA TRP A 106 11.29 -0.46 9.51
C TRP A 106 11.85 -1.58 8.62
N GLU A 107 11.74 -2.82 9.08
CA GLU A 107 12.19 -3.99 8.33
C GLU A 107 11.38 -4.23 7.06
N ARG A 108 10.07 -3.93 7.09
CA ARG A 108 9.25 -3.97 5.86
C ARG A 108 9.81 -3.05 4.79
N ILE A 109 10.27 -1.85 5.15
CA ILE A 109 10.86 -0.89 4.20
C ILE A 109 12.24 -1.38 3.72
N THR A 110 13.13 -1.69 4.66
CA THR A 110 14.56 -1.90 4.35
C THR A 110 14.97 -3.30 3.97
N LYS A 111 14.24 -4.32 4.44
CA LYS A 111 14.57 -5.74 4.21
C LYS A 111 13.58 -6.41 3.27
N LYS A 112 12.33 -5.94 3.22
CA LYS A 112 11.26 -6.56 2.42
C LYS A 112 10.82 -5.72 1.22
N ASN A 113 11.52 -4.61 0.95
CA ASN A 113 11.34 -3.73 -0.20
C ASN A 113 9.90 -3.20 -0.36
N TYR A 114 9.23 -2.91 0.76
CA TYR A 114 7.80 -2.57 0.77
C TYR A 114 7.42 -1.46 -0.22
N VAL A 115 8.13 -0.34 -0.18
CA VAL A 115 7.88 0.83 -1.05
C VAL A 115 8.08 0.48 -2.51
N HIS A 116 9.09 -0.32 -2.84
CA HIS A 116 9.39 -0.70 -4.23
C HIS A 116 8.35 -1.67 -4.79
N LYS A 117 7.84 -2.59 -3.96
CA LYS A 117 6.70 -3.46 -4.32
C LYS A 117 5.41 -2.66 -4.51
N VAL A 118 5.22 -1.57 -3.76
CA VAL A 118 4.10 -0.65 -3.98
C VAL A 118 4.28 0.11 -5.29
N GLY A 119 5.49 0.56 -5.62
CA GLY A 119 5.82 1.15 -6.92
C GLY A 119 5.46 0.24 -8.09
N GLN A 120 5.82 -1.06 -8.01
CA GLN A 120 5.39 -2.05 -9.01
C GLN A 120 3.85 -2.17 -9.08
N PHE A 121 3.18 -2.24 -7.93
CA PHE A 121 1.72 -2.35 -7.88
C PHE A 121 1.02 -1.16 -8.54
N PHE A 122 1.45 0.08 -8.27
CA PHE A 122 0.89 1.26 -8.93
C PHE A 122 1.17 1.30 -10.42
N ALA A 123 2.30 0.79 -10.88
CA ALA A 123 2.60 0.65 -12.31
C ALA A 123 1.74 -0.44 -12.97
N VAL A 124 1.55 -1.60 -12.33
CA VAL A 124 0.65 -2.67 -12.82
C VAL A 124 -0.79 -2.18 -12.90
N GLY A 125 -1.24 -1.47 -11.86
CA GLY A 125 -2.59 -0.91 -11.73
C GLY A 125 -2.81 0.39 -12.50
N TRP A 126 -1.89 0.82 -13.37
CA TRP A 126 -1.99 2.11 -14.05
C TRP A 126 -3.36 2.41 -14.68
N PRO A 127 -4.10 1.47 -15.31
CA PRO A 127 -5.37 1.81 -15.97
C PRO A 127 -6.43 2.35 -15.03
N VAL A 128 -6.34 2.05 -13.73
CA VAL A 128 -7.29 2.48 -12.70
C VAL A 128 -6.70 3.51 -11.73
N ASN A 129 -5.57 4.13 -12.10
CA ASN A 129 -5.06 5.29 -11.39
C ASN A 129 -5.77 6.57 -11.86
N PHE A 130 -5.70 7.63 -11.05
CA PHE A 130 -6.08 8.99 -11.48
C PHE A 130 -4.84 9.84 -11.86
N TRP A 131 -3.68 9.21 -11.98
CA TRP A 131 -2.39 9.82 -12.34
C TRP A 131 -1.66 8.98 -13.40
N ARG A 132 -0.55 9.51 -13.91
CA ARG A 132 0.33 8.83 -14.86
C ARG A 132 1.62 8.39 -14.17
N ILE A 133 2.17 7.26 -14.58
CA ILE A 133 3.39 6.70 -13.99
C ILE A 133 4.35 6.25 -15.10
N GLU A 134 5.55 6.83 -15.12
CA GLU A 134 6.60 6.56 -16.10
C GLU A 134 7.44 5.35 -15.72
N ALA A 135 8.03 4.71 -16.74
CA ALA A 135 8.99 3.65 -16.51
C ALA A 135 10.34 4.19 -16.01
N GLN A 136 11.04 3.37 -15.22
CA GLN A 136 12.38 3.69 -14.75
C GLN A 136 13.42 3.52 -15.87
N THR A 137 14.35 4.46 -15.90
CA THR A 137 15.48 4.58 -16.84
C THR A 137 16.78 4.10 -16.19
N ASP A 138 17.86 4.03 -16.98
CA ASP A 138 19.18 3.64 -16.47
C ASP A 138 19.67 4.54 -15.31
N LYS A 139 19.36 5.83 -15.34
CA LYS A 139 19.70 6.76 -14.23
C LYS A 139 18.92 6.42 -12.96
N ASP A 140 17.67 6.00 -13.11
CA ASP A 140 16.85 5.58 -11.99
C ASP A 140 17.40 4.27 -11.41
N PHE A 141 17.74 3.30 -12.27
CA PHE A 141 18.34 2.03 -11.88
C PHE A 141 19.63 2.22 -11.09
N GLU A 142 20.55 3.07 -11.56
CA GLU A 142 21.78 3.37 -10.84
C GLU A 142 21.53 4.02 -9.48
N TRP A 143 20.53 4.90 -9.37
CA TRP A 143 20.21 5.56 -8.11
C TRP A 143 19.57 4.60 -7.11
N PHE A 144 18.61 3.79 -7.57
CA PHE A 144 17.99 2.78 -6.73
C PHE A 144 19.00 1.74 -6.27
N GLU A 145 19.88 1.23 -7.14
CA GLU A 145 20.92 0.28 -6.74
C GLU A 145 21.91 0.90 -5.74
N HIS A 146 22.23 2.19 -5.89
CA HIS A 146 23.08 2.89 -4.93
C HIS A 146 22.43 3.04 -3.55
N LYS A 147 21.14 3.39 -3.50
CA LYS A 147 20.40 3.60 -2.24
C LYS A 147 19.89 2.30 -1.61
N TYR A 148 19.62 1.31 -2.43
CA TYR A 148 19.02 0.01 -2.08
C TYR A 148 19.78 -1.09 -2.84
N PRO A 149 20.95 -1.53 -2.35
CA PRO A 149 21.72 -2.60 -3.01
C PRO A 149 20.89 -3.86 -3.20
N GLY A 150 20.90 -4.42 -4.41
CA GLY A 150 20.07 -5.55 -4.84
C GLY A 150 18.73 -5.17 -5.45
N TRP A 151 18.35 -3.88 -5.45
CA TRP A 151 17.11 -3.42 -6.06
C TRP A 151 17.03 -3.78 -7.54
N TYR A 152 18.10 -3.62 -8.30
CA TYR A 152 18.06 -3.92 -9.74
C TYR A 152 17.84 -5.42 -10.00
N ALA A 153 18.40 -6.28 -9.17
CA ALA A 153 18.22 -7.73 -9.29
C ALA A 153 16.76 -8.17 -9.07
N GLU A 154 16.02 -7.49 -8.18
CA GLU A 154 14.62 -7.81 -7.90
C GLU A 154 13.64 -7.07 -8.85
N PHE A 155 13.90 -5.80 -9.15
CA PHE A 155 12.93 -4.91 -9.81
C PHE A 155 13.29 -4.52 -11.24
N GLY A 156 14.55 -4.70 -11.67
CA GLY A 156 15.05 -4.18 -12.95
C GLY A 156 14.28 -4.72 -14.15
N ASP A 157 14.09 -6.04 -14.23
CA ASP A 157 13.36 -6.64 -15.36
C ASP A 157 11.87 -6.27 -15.38
N PHE A 158 11.26 -6.03 -14.22
CA PHE A 158 9.88 -5.51 -14.17
C PHE A 158 9.79 -4.15 -14.85
N TRP A 159 10.72 -3.24 -14.53
CA TRP A 159 10.67 -1.89 -15.10
C TRP A 159 11.03 -1.86 -16.58
N LYS A 160 11.85 -2.80 -17.07
CA LYS A 160 12.05 -3.01 -18.52
C LYS A 160 10.77 -3.49 -19.20
N TRP A 161 10.06 -4.46 -18.61
CA TRP A 161 8.75 -4.88 -19.10
C TRP A 161 7.76 -3.73 -19.12
N TYR A 162 7.72 -2.94 -18.05
CA TYR A 162 6.83 -1.79 -17.96
C TYR A 162 7.15 -0.73 -19.02
N ALA A 163 8.43 -0.42 -19.26
CA ALA A 163 8.84 0.46 -20.35
C ALA A 163 8.34 -0.04 -21.71
N LYS A 164 8.59 -1.33 -22.02
CA LYS A 164 8.16 -1.99 -23.26
C LYS A 164 6.64 -1.94 -23.45
N LEU A 165 5.88 -2.32 -22.43
CA LEU A 165 4.42 -2.42 -22.47
C LEU A 165 3.71 -1.07 -22.24
N SER A 166 4.45 0.01 -21.98
CA SER A 166 3.85 1.35 -21.83
C SER A 166 3.40 1.94 -23.16
N HIS A 167 3.91 1.46 -24.30
CA HIS A 167 3.55 2.00 -25.60
C HIS A 167 2.14 1.57 -26.01
N LYS A 168 1.42 2.49 -26.63
CA LYS A 168 0.07 2.22 -27.14
C LYS A 168 0.10 1.06 -28.15
N GLY A 169 -0.89 0.17 -28.05
CA GLY A 169 -1.01 -1.03 -28.88
C GLY A 169 -0.39 -2.28 -28.26
N GLU A 170 0.37 -2.13 -27.17
CA GLU A 170 0.84 -3.25 -26.37
C GLU A 170 -0.27 -3.82 -25.48
N LYS A 171 -0.02 -4.99 -24.89
CA LYS A 171 -0.92 -5.54 -23.87
C LYS A 171 -0.74 -4.79 -22.55
N VAL A 172 -1.86 -4.41 -21.93
CA VAL A 172 -1.87 -3.90 -20.56
C VAL A 172 -1.14 -4.88 -19.64
N LEU A 173 -0.13 -4.40 -18.92
CA LEU A 173 0.79 -5.23 -18.13
C LEU A 173 0.06 -6.19 -17.18
N LEU A 174 -1.00 -5.71 -16.51
CA LEU A 174 -1.83 -6.51 -15.61
C LEU A 174 -2.35 -7.82 -16.24
N PHE A 175 -2.60 -7.83 -17.55
CA PHE A 175 -3.16 -8.97 -18.28
C PHE A 175 -2.11 -9.68 -19.15
N ASN A 176 -0.82 -9.37 -18.95
CA ASN A 176 0.26 -9.97 -19.71
C ASN A 176 1.02 -11.04 -18.90
N ASN A 177 0.66 -12.31 -19.14
CA ASN A 177 1.26 -13.48 -18.49
C ASN A 177 2.75 -13.70 -18.83
N ASP A 178 3.29 -13.01 -19.84
CA ASP A 178 4.71 -13.11 -20.20
C ASP A 178 5.60 -12.40 -19.18
N VAL A 179 5.06 -11.44 -18.42
CA VAL A 179 5.81 -10.69 -17.39
C VAL A 179 6.07 -11.56 -16.15
N GLY A 180 5.15 -12.47 -15.82
CA GLY A 180 5.21 -13.30 -14.60
C GLY A 180 4.77 -12.58 -13.33
N TYR A 181 4.27 -11.34 -13.41
CA TYR A 181 3.71 -10.63 -12.26
C TYR A 181 2.41 -11.30 -11.79
N VAL A 182 2.28 -11.52 -10.48
CA VAL A 182 1.06 -12.04 -9.87
C VAL A 182 0.37 -10.92 -9.11
N TYR A 183 -0.89 -10.65 -9.46
CA TYR A 183 -1.69 -9.61 -8.79
C TYR A 183 -1.88 -9.93 -7.30
N PRO A 184 -1.75 -8.95 -6.38
CA PRO A 184 -1.79 -9.21 -4.95
C PRO A 184 -3.22 -9.39 -4.42
N HIS A 185 -3.32 -10.05 -3.27
CA HIS A 185 -4.51 -9.93 -2.42
C HIS A 185 -4.61 -8.54 -1.80
N ARG A 186 -5.77 -8.21 -1.24
CA ARG A 186 -6.06 -6.90 -0.65
C ARG A 186 -6.25 -7.04 0.86
N CYS A 187 -5.71 -6.10 1.64
CA CYS A 187 -5.90 -6.13 3.09
C CYS A 187 -7.28 -5.56 3.46
N TRP A 188 -8.08 -6.30 4.22
CA TRP A 188 -9.41 -5.86 4.65
C TRP A 188 -9.37 -4.61 5.56
N SER A 189 -8.34 -4.52 6.41
CA SER A 189 -8.19 -3.45 7.41
C SER A 189 -7.70 -2.14 6.78
N CYS A 190 -6.52 -2.16 6.18
CA CYS A 190 -5.87 -0.94 5.66
C CYS A 190 -6.10 -0.68 4.17
N LEU A 191 -6.69 -1.61 3.41
CA LEU A 191 -6.95 -1.53 1.96
C LEU A 191 -5.70 -1.42 1.06
N VAL A 192 -4.51 -1.54 1.66
CA VAL A 192 -3.25 -1.67 0.93
C VAL A 192 -3.10 -3.11 0.41
N PRO A 193 -2.47 -3.36 -0.75
CA PRO A 193 -2.32 -4.73 -1.24
C PRO A 193 -1.33 -5.50 -0.36
N CYS A 194 -1.53 -6.81 -0.24
CA CYS A 194 -0.68 -7.74 0.51
C CYS A 194 0.62 -8.03 -0.26
N LEU A 195 1.45 -7.00 -0.43
CA LEU A 195 2.64 -7.01 -1.31
C LEU A 195 3.85 -7.71 -0.70
N ILE A 196 3.99 -7.64 0.62
CA ILE A 196 4.92 -8.49 1.36
C ILE A 196 4.19 -9.80 1.58
N ARG A 197 4.49 -10.77 0.73
CA ARG A 197 3.64 -11.93 0.52
C ARG A 197 3.75 -12.90 1.69
N GLU A 198 4.95 -13.04 2.23
CA GLU A 198 5.28 -13.85 3.40
C GLU A 198 4.54 -13.40 4.67
N ASP A 199 4.17 -12.11 4.75
CA ASP A 199 3.44 -11.54 5.89
C ASP A 199 1.93 -11.72 5.80
N MET A 200 1.42 -12.16 4.64
CA MET A 200 -0.01 -12.26 4.40
C MET A 200 -0.64 -13.34 5.29
N VAL A 201 -1.74 -12.97 5.94
CA VAL A 201 -2.57 -13.87 6.75
C VAL A 201 -4.04 -13.76 6.38
N VAL A 202 -4.83 -14.72 6.85
CA VAL A 202 -6.28 -14.73 6.68
C VAL A 202 -6.97 -14.80 8.03
N GLY A 203 -8.23 -14.36 8.06
CA GLY A 203 -9.09 -14.43 9.22
C GLY A 203 -10.55 -14.40 8.80
N GLU A 204 -11.44 -14.73 9.74
CA GLU A 204 -12.88 -14.69 9.51
C GLU A 204 -13.51 -13.57 10.34
N ILE A 205 -14.44 -12.84 9.72
CA ILE A 205 -15.27 -11.82 10.36
C ILE A 205 -16.70 -12.13 9.92
N ASP A 206 -17.62 -12.29 10.86
CA ASP A 206 -19.03 -12.62 10.59
C ASP A 206 -19.20 -13.85 9.66
N GLY A 207 -18.36 -14.87 9.84
CA GLY A 207 -18.36 -16.09 9.02
C GLY A 207 -17.85 -15.93 7.59
N GLN A 208 -17.29 -14.77 7.25
CA GLN A 208 -16.70 -14.48 5.95
C GLN A 208 -15.18 -14.45 6.04
N LEU A 209 -14.51 -15.15 5.12
CA LEU A 209 -13.05 -15.12 5.00
C LEU A 209 -12.58 -13.75 4.49
N HIS A 210 -11.52 -13.22 5.09
CA HIS A 210 -10.83 -12.00 4.68
C HIS A 210 -9.32 -12.19 4.66
N THR A 211 -8.64 -11.36 3.87
CA THR A 211 -7.19 -11.31 3.72
C THR A 211 -6.60 -10.10 4.43
N PHE A 212 -5.42 -10.26 5.01
CA PHE A 212 -4.72 -9.22 5.76
C PHE A 212 -3.25 -9.18 5.35
N ALA A 213 -2.68 -7.98 5.22
CA ALA A 213 -1.29 -7.81 4.82
C ALA A 213 -0.28 -8.18 5.92
N HIS A 214 -0.73 -8.26 7.18
CA HIS A 214 0.07 -8.63 8.33
C HIS A 214 -0.83 -9.08 9.49
N GLU A 215 -0.27 -9.78 10.48
CA GLU A 215 -0.98 -10.17 11.72
C GLU A 215 -1.54 -8.96 12.49
N LEU A 216 -0.88 -7.80 12.42
CA LEU A 216 -1.39 -6.57 13.05
C LEU A 216 -2.62 -6.01 12.34
N ASP A 217 -2.70 -6.14 11.02
CA ASP A 217 -3.89 -5.77 10.26
C ASP A 217 -5.06 -6.68 10.66
N LYS A 218 -4.82 -7.99 10.81
CA LYS A 218 -5.82 -8.95 11.29
C LYS A 218 -6.24 -8.67 12.75
N TRP A 219 -5.28 -8.46 13.64
CA TRP A 219 -5.52 -8.09 15.04
C TRP A 219 -6.38 -6.83 15.14
N THR A 220 -6.13 -5.83 14.30
CA THR A 220 -6.92 -4.60 14.27
C THR A 220 -8.39 -4.92 14.01
N ALA A 221 -8.69 -5.71 12.97
CA ALA A 221 -10.05 -6.00 12.56
C ALA A 221 -10.80 -7.00 13.44
N THR A 222 -10.08 -7.93 14.09
CA THR A 222 -10.70 -9.05 14.82
C THR A 222 -10.64 -8.90 16.33
N VAL A 223 -9.73 -8.06 16.85
CA VAL A 223 -9.51 -7.90 18.29
C VAL A 223 -9.61 -6.45 18.70
N ALA A 224 -8.84 -5.54 18.10
CA ALA A 224 -8.78 -4.15 18.55
C ALA A 224 -10.13 -3.44 18.41
N PHE A 225 -10.83 -3.71 17.30
CA PHE A 225 -12.11 -3.07 16.96
C PHE A 225 -13.31 -3.98 17.24
N ALA A 226 -13.13 -5.02 18.06
CA ALA A 226 -14.24 -5.82 18.57
C ALA A 226 -15.14 -4.99 19.50
N ASP A 227 -16.31 -5.52 19.87
CA ASP A 227 -17.25 -4.88 20.80
C ASP A 227 -16.72 -4.78 22.23
N GLU A 228 -15.74 -5.63 22.56
CA GLU A 228 -15.02 -5.64 23.81
C GLU A 228 -13.52 -5.83 23.57
N TYR A 229 -12.69 -5.05 24.26
CA TYR A 229 -11.24 -5.20 24.26
C TYR A 229 -10.74 -5.46 25.68
N GLN A 230 -10.28 -6.69 25.93
CA GLN A 230 -9.80 -7.16 27.24
C GLN A 230 -10.74 -6.82 28.42
N GLY A 231 -12.03 -7.17 28.31
CA GLY A 231 -13.01 -6.89 29.37
C GLY A 231 -13.63 -5.49 29.32
N ARG A 232 -13.15 -4.59 28.45
CA ARG A 232 -13.70 -3.22 28.33
C ARG A 232 -14.60 -3.08 27.09
N PRO A 233 -15.86 -2.67 27.26
CA PRO A 233 -16.74 -2.36 26.14
C PRO A 233 -16.20 -1.22 25.27
N THR A 234 -16.30 -1.37 23.95
CA THR A 234 -15.80 -0.42 22.95
C THR A 234 -16.88 -0.01 21.94
N PRO A 235 -18.07 0.46 22.40
CA PRO A 235 -19.25 0.65 21.55
C PRO A 235 -19.12 1.76 20.50
N ALA A 236 -18.13 2.63 20.63
CA ALA A 236 -17.87 3.73 19.71
C ALA A 236 -16.82 3.40 18.63
N MET A 237 -16.26 2.18 18.63
CA MET A 237 -15.30 1.78 17.61
C MET A 237 -16.04 1.44 16.31
N GLY A 238 -15.68 2.12 15.22
CA GLY A 238 -16.20 1.82 13.90
C GLY A 238 -15.82 0.40 13.47
N ARG A 239 -16.71 -0.27 12.73
CA ARG A 239 -16.45 -1.61 12.17
C ARG A 239 -16.03 -1.52 10.72
N PHE A 240 -15.08 -2.37 10.31
CA PHE A 240 -14.72 -2.54 8.90
C PHE A 240 -15.86 -3.25 8.16
N SER A 241 -16.75 -2.46 7.57
CA SER A 241 -17.97 -2.93 6.89
C SER A 241 -18.12 -2.27 5.52
N GLY A 242 -19.14 -2.71 4.77
CA GLY A 242 -19.47 -2.18 3.44
C GLY A 242 -18.64 -2.77 2.30
N LYS A 243 -18.84 -2.22 1.10
CA LYS A 243 -18.03 -2.55 -0.08
C LYS A 243 -16.72 -1.77 0.00
N ARG A 244 -15.64 -2.44 0.40
CA ARG A 244 -14.35 -1.78 0.67
C ARG A 244 -13.34 -1.94 -0.47
N GLU A 245 -13.23 -3.15 -1.02
CA GLU A 245 -12.20 -3.51 -2.01
C GLU A 245 -12.73 -3.31 -3.43
N TRP A 246 -12.03 -2.51 -4.22
CA TRP A 246 -12.46 -2.17 -5.58
C TRP A 246 -12.44 -3.40 -6.49
N GLU A 247 -11.51 -4.34 -6.29
CA GLU A 247 -11.43 -5.58 -7.05
C GLU A 247 -12.71 -6.42 -6.88
N THR A 248 -13.27 -6.43 -5.68
CA THR A 248 -14.53 -7.12 -5.36
C THR A 248 -15.73 -6.37 -5.92
N LEU A 249 -15.68 -5.03 -5.99
CA LEU A 249 -16.75 -4.22 -6.58
C LEU A 249 -16.88 -4.44 -8.10
N TYR A 250 -15.74 -4.53 -8.80
CA TYR A 250 -15.67 -4.67 -10.26
C TYR A 250 -15.36 -6.11 -10.71
N ASP A 251 -15.56 -7.10 -9.84
CA ASP A 251 -15.31 -8.50 -10.18
C ASP A 251 -16.12 -8.93 -11.40
N GLY A 252 -15.42 -9.39 -12.42
CA GLY A 252 -16.00 -9.81 -13.69
C GLY A 252 -16.39 -8.71 -14.67
N TRP A 253 -16.14 -7.44 -14.36
CA TRP A 253 -16.36 -6.32 -15.30
C TRP A 253 -15.26 -6.26 -16.37
N ASP A 254 -15.59 -5.67 -17.52
CA ASP A 254 -14.59 -5.23 -18.49
C ASP A 254 -13.85 -4.01 -17.93
N LEU A 255 -12.52 -3.97 -18.12
CA LEU A 255 -11.68 -2.89 -17.63
C LEU A 255 -12.11 -1.53 -18.18
N ALA A 256 -12.48 -1.44 -19.46
CA ALA A 256 -12.91 -0.18 -20.05
C ALA A 256 -14.20 0.34 -19.40
N ASP A 257 -15.10 -0.57 -19.04
CA ASP A 257 -16.38 -0.21 -18.41
C ASP A 257 -16.16 0.22 -16.95
N ALA A 258 -15.27 -0.45 -16.21
CA ALA A 258 -14.87 -0.03 -14.86
C ALA A 258 -14.19 1.35 -14.86
N ILE A 259 -13.28 1.61 -15.80
CA ILE A 259 -12.62 2.92 -15.95
C ILE A 259 -13.63 4.04 -16.24
N LYS A 260 -14.63 3.74 -17.06
CA LYS A 260 -15.71 4.68 -17.38
C LYS A 260 -16.58 4.97 -16.16
N ASP A 261 -16.93 3.94 -15.37
CA ASP A 261 -17.68 4.09 -14.12
C ASP A 261 -16.92 4.93 -13.08
N LEU A 262 -15.60 4.74 -12.97
CA LEU A 262 -14.69 5.56 -12.15
C LEU A 262 -14.51 7.00 -12.65
N ASN A 263 -15.02 7.31 -13.86
CA ASN A 263 -14.85 8.60 -14.53
C ASN A 263 -13.37 8.98 -14.77
N PHE A 264 -12.51 7.99 -15.06
CA PHE A 264 -11.08 8.19 -15.36
C PHE A 264 -10.82 8.38 -16.86
N VAL A 265 -11.75 9.07 -17.53
CA VAL A 265 -11.68 9.46 -18.94
C VAL A 265 -11.63 10.97 -19.07
N ARG A 266 -10.94 11.46 -20.10
CA ARG A 266 -10.85 12.89 -20.42
C ARG A 266 -12.16 13.41 -21.00
N SER A 267 -12.20 14.73 -21.22
CA SER A 267 -13.35 15.43 -21.79
C SER A 267 -13.74 14.98 -23.21
N ASP A 268 -12.86 14.27 -23.93
CA ASP A 268 -13.18 13.66 -25.22
C ASP A 268 -13.99 12.35 -25.10
N GLY A 269 -14.24 11.89 -23.86
CA GLY A 269 -15.05 10.72 -23.54
C GLY A 269 -14.38 9.37 -23.83
N LYS A 270 -13.11 9.35 -24.26
CA LYS A 270 -12.42 8.09 -24.64
C LYS A 270 -10.98 8.00 -24.18
N THR A 271 -10.25 9.12 -24.12
CA THR A 271 -8.83 9.09 -23.76
C THR A 271 -8.70 8.93 -22.26
N LEU A 272 -7.84 8.02 -21.80
CA LEU A 272 -7.70 7.78 -20.38
C LEU A 272 -6.99 8.96 -19.68
N VAL A 273 -7.46 9.32 -18.51
CA VAL A 273 -6.73 10.20 -17.58
C VAL A 273 -5.40 9.55 -17.19
N PRO A 274 -5.39 8.31 -16.65
CA PRO A 274 -4.15 7.61 -16.39
C PRO A 274 -3.46 7.20 -17.69
N GLN A 275 -2.13 7.10 -17.62
CA GLN A 275 -1.28 6.59 -18.69
C GLN A 275 -0.07 5.89 -18.07
N PRO A 276 0.50 4.89 -18.74
CA PRO A 276 1.69 4.22 -18.27
C PRO A 276 2.98 4.97 -18.63
N HIS A 277 2.88 6.28 -18.90
CA HIS A 277 3.98 7.14 -19.31
C HIS A 277 3.64 8.63 -19.17
N MET A 278 4.66 9.46 -19.33
CA MET A 278 4.60 10.92 -19.38
C MET A 278 4.77 11.47 -20.80
N ARG A 279 4.64 10.64 -21.85
CA ARG A 279 4.49 11.09 -23.24
C ARG A 279 3.09 11.71 -23.46
N PHE A 280 3.02 12.86 -24.14
CA PHE A 280 1.78 13.64 -24.34
C PHE A 280 1.31 13.70 -25.79
N ASP A 281 2.02 13.08 -26.73
CA ASP A 281 1.59 12.99 -28.12
C ASP A 281 0.32 12.12 -28.20
N ASP A 282 -0.72 12.60 -28.88
CA ASP A 282 -2.02 11.93 -29.01
C ASP A 282 -1.90 10.51 -29.58
N LYS A 283 -0.87 10.23 -30.38
CA LYS A 283 -0.64 8.89 -30.93
C LYS A 283 -0.19 7.87 -29.87
N GLU A 284 0.41 8.34 -28.77
CA GLU A 284 0.86 7.50 -27.65
C GLU A 284 -0.23 7.32 -26.61
N MET A 285 -1.27 8.16 -26.64
CA MET A 285 -2.31 8.21 -25.62
C MET A 285 -3.24 6.99 -25.68
N TRP A 286 -3.27 6.21 -24.60
CA TRP A 286 -4.20 5.10 -24.41
C TRP A 286 -5.64 5.57 -24.21
N THR A 287 -6.57 4.81 -24.76
CA THR A 287 -8.02 5.07 -24.77
C THR A 287 -8.79 3.87 -24.22
N LEU A 288 -10.09 4.05 -24.01
CA LEU A 288 -11.01 2.96 -23.64
C LEU A 288 -10.95 1.78 -24.62
N ASP A 289 -10.75 2.03 -25.91
CA ASP A 289 -10.69 0.97 -26.91
C ASP A 289 -9.43 0.11 -26.77
N ASP A 290 -8.31 0.72 -26.37
CA ASP A 290 -7.02 0.03 -26.20
C ASP A 290 -7.02 -0.93 -25.00
N VAL A 291 -7.91 -0.73 -24.02
CA VAL A 291 -7.99 -1.55 -22.80
C VAL A 291 -9.19 -2.49 -22.75
N ARG A 292 -10.08 -2.42 -23.75
CA ARG A 292 -11.30 -3.22 -23.83
C ARG A 292 -10.99 -4.70 -24.04
N GLY A 293 -11.84 -5.57 -23.50
CA GLY A 293 -11.72 -7.03 -23.56
C GLY A 293 -10.95 -7.64 -22.39
N ASN A 294 -10.37 -6.81 -21.52
CA ASN A 294 -9.69 -7.27 -20.31
C ASN A 294 -10.69 -7.39 -19.15
N LYS A 295 -10.85 -8.59 -18.61
CA LYS A 295 -11.80 -8.87 -17.51
C LYS A 295 -11.12 -8.76 -16.15
N LEU A 296 -11.66 -7.93 -15.28
CA LEU A 296 -11.22 -7.80 -13.90
C LEU A 296 -11.64 -9.02 -13.07
N GLY A 297 -10.84 -9.38 -12.07
CA GLY A 297 -11.12 -10.47 -11.14
C GLY A 297 -10.81 -10.06 -9.70
N SER A 298 -11.63 -10.53 -8.75
CA SER A 298 -11.40 -10.34 -7.32
C SER A 298 -10.56 -11.47 -6.73
N PRO A 299 -9.34 -11.18 -6.22
CA PRO A 299 -8.54 -12.17 -5.50
C PRO A 299 -9.27 -12.74 -4.27
N LEU A 300 -10.08 -11.91 -3.59
CA LEU A 300 -10.82 -12.35 -2.41
C LEU A 300 -11.99 -13.28 -2.78
N ASN A 301 -12.77 -12.96 -3.81
CA ASN A 301 -13.85 -13.85 -4.24
C ASN A 301 -13.30 -15.17 -4.77
N ALA A 302 -12.20 -15.13 -5.53
CA ALA A 302 -11.50 -16.33 -5.97
C ALA A 302 -11.06 -17.19 -4.77
N LEU A 303 -10.47 -16.58 -3.74
CA LEU A 303 -10.05 -17.28 -2.51
C LEU A 303 -11.23 -17.90 -1.74
N ARG A 304 -12.37 -17.21 -1.70
CA ARG A 304 -13.60 -17.67 -1.04
C ARG A 304 -14.25 -18.85 -1.79
N ALA A 305 -14.15 -18.87 -3.11
CA ALA A 305 -14.68 -19.94 -3.95
C ALA A 305 -13.85 -21.25 -3.87
N MET A 306 -12.60 -21.18 -3.40
CA MET A 306 -11.74 -22.36 -3.24
C MET A 306 -12.22 -23.27 -2.10
N SER A 307 -12.03 -24.59 -2.28
CA SER A 307 -12.11 -25.56 -1.20
C SER A 307 -11.05 -25.24 -0.11
N PRO A 308 -11.22 -25.72 1.14
CA PRO A 308 -10.21 -25.49 2.17
C PRO A 308 -8.80 -25.95 1.79
N ALA A 309 -8.67 -27.10 1.12
CA ALA A 309 -7.38 -27.64 0.69
C ALA A 309 -6.75 -26.81 -0.43
N ASP A 310 -7.53 -26.41 -1.44
CA ASP A 310 -7.03 -25.57 -2.53
C ASP A 310 -6.64 -24.17 -2.03
N ARG A 311 -7.40 -23.66 -1.06
CA ARG A 311 -7.12 -22.37 -0.42
C ARG A 311 -5.80 -22.40 0.35
N GLU A 312 -5.55 -23.45 1.13
CA GLU A 312 -4.29 -23.60 1.86
C GLU A 312 -3.10 -23.65 0.90
N LYS A 313 -3.23 -24.44 -0.18
CA LYS A 313 -2.23 -24.52 -1.25
C LYS A 313 -1.99 -23.16 -1.90
N HIS A 314 -3.06 -22.44 -2.29
CA HIS A 314 -2.97 -21.12 -2.89
C HIS A 314 -2.28 -20.10 -1.97
N LEU A 315 -2.59 -20.11 -0.67
CA LEU A 315 -1.96 -19.22 0.30
C LEU A 315 -0.46 -19.54 0.48
N ALA A 316 -0.07 -20.81 0.47
CA ALA A 316 1.33 -21.22 0.51
C ALA A 316 2.08 -20.77 -0.74
N GLU A 317 1.51 -20.98 -1.93
CA GLU A 317 2.07 -20.51 -3.21
C GLU A 317 2.17 -18.98 -3.25
N TYR A 318 1.14 -18.28 -2.78
CA TYR A 318 1.15 -16.81 -2.72
C TYR A 318 2.30 -16.30 -1.86
N ARG A 319 2.49 -16.87 -0.66
CA ARG A 319 3.56 -16.52 0.30
C ARG A 319 4.95 -16.85 -0.23
N ALA A 320 5.10 -17.90 -1.03
CA ALA A 320 6.37 -18.27 -1.65
C ALA A 320 6.87 -17.21 -2.66
N GLY A 321 5.99 -16.31 -3.11
CA GLY A 321 6.34 -15.23 -4.01
C GLY A 321 6.10 -15.58 -5.48
N PHE A 322 6.63 -14.73 -6.36
CA PHE A 322 6.62 -14.94 -7.80
C PHE A 322 7.93 -14.40 -8.38
N THR A 323 8.19 -14.74 -9.64
CA THR A 323 9.39 -14.29 -10.34
C THR A 323 8.99 -13.54 -11.59
N ILE A 324 9.52 -12.33 -11.74
CA ILE A 324 9.43 -11.59 -12.99
C ILE A 324 10.31 -12.29 -14.02
N LYS A 325 9.75 -12.59 -15.18
CA LYS A 325 10.54 -13.21 -16.26
C LYS A 325 11.48 -12.17 -16.87
N PRO A 326 12.68 -12.56 -17.32
CA PRO A 326 13.58 -11.64 -18.01
C PRO A 326 12.89 -10.95 -19.20
N CYS A 327 13.05 -9.64 -19.30
CA CYS A 327 12.54 -8.87 -20.44
C CYS A 327 13.56 -8.94 -21.59
N ASN A 328 13.32 -9.84 -22.55
CA ASN A 328 14.12 -9.97 -23.77
C ASN A 328 13.70 -8.97 -24.87
#